data_AF-A0A7J4RV67-F1
#
_entry.id   AF-A0A7J4RV67-F1
#
_cell.length_a   1.000
_cell.length_b   1.000
_cell.length_c   1.000
_cell.angle_alpha   90.00
_cell.angle_beta   90.00
_cell.angle_gamma   90.00
#
_symmetry.space_group_name_H-M   'P 1'
#
loop_
_entity.id
_entity.type
_entity.pdbx_description
1 polymer ?
#
loop_
_entity_poly.entity_id
_entity_poly.type
_entity_poly.pdbx_seq_one_letter_code
_entity_poly.pdbx_strand_id
1 'polypeptide(L)'
;MAGYQIGDVPSVEIDENLKQMLVENSADGEQIALMSEAVILVDEQDSAIGKASKVSAHYQAGLLHRAFSVLLFDTNGKLLLQKRADDKVTFPGVWANSCCSHPLSSDHESELTDALGVKRAAVRKLHQELGIAPSELNIDDFHFITKMMYSSRMNADWIEREIDHILIIQADVTVTLNENEVSEIKWVTQDELQNILAGNVELGGEIAPWFRCIAERIMTDEWWQSVGNIDSIMQLRDGHIHDMGDVSNMLSGATGAGLNTSIMEVKPFIEQRISDSLCASKHSRLSSAMMHLVEGGGKRLRATLPWLVGKAVGNSHSGLLDIGAAIEIVHNFTLVHDDIMDDDDTRRGLNAVHIEYGLPTAINAGDAMLAIAFERLVGAKGLEHKDVGAMVNRLAWMVRRVSEGQQLDIEFEDRIAVSESDYFEMIEGKTAVMFLTCAEVGARMSGADAATIQCMADWGLAVGLCFQLMDDLIDVLSDSDTLGKPAGSDLAQGKRTLMVIHALSQPESPELNDLKSVLGKGESATQAEIDRGLAALKSIGSVDYARMRAEEYHQKAHSCLDMLPNSPALLALRELTDYQLKRIS
;
A
#
# COMPACT_ATOMS: atom_id res chain seq x y z
N MET A 1 -39.76 -14.96 -1.67
CA MET A 1 -40.08 -14.47 -0.31
C MET A 1 -40.03 -12.96 -0.34
N ALA A 2 -40.94 -12.31 0.38
CA ALA A 2 -41.32 -10.90 0.24
C ALA A 2 -40.12 -9.93 0.33
N GLY A 3 -40.13 -8.93 -0.55
CA GLY A 3 -39.14 -7.87 -0.58
C GLY A 3 -39.09 -7.10 0.73
N TYR A 4 -37.88 -6.80 1.17
CA TYR A 4 -37.62 -5.83 2.22
C TYR A 4 -38.37 -4.53 1.88
N GLN A 5 -39.30 -4.09 2.73
CA GLN A 5 -39.72 -2.70 2.70
C GLN A 5 -38.51 -1.85 3.15
N ILE A 6 -38.37 -0.62 2.67
CA ILE A 6 -37.20 0.25 2.94
C ILE A 6 -36.90 0.38 4.45
N GLY A 7 -37.90 0.17 5.34
CA GLY A 7 -37.74 0.17 6.80
C GLY A 7 -37.19 -1.12 7.44
N ASP A 8 -37.05 -2.22 6.69
CA ASP A 8 -36.58 -3.53 7.19
C ASP A 8 -35.10 -3.80 6.87
N VAL A 9 -34.43 -2.88 6.17
CA VAL A 9 -33.01 -3.02 5.78
C VAL A 9 -32.13 -2.79 7.00
N PRO A 10 -31.24 -3.73 7.38
CA PRO A 10 -30.32 -3.52 8.48
C PRO A 10 -29.43 -2.31 8.18
N SER A 11 -29.43 -1.33 9.10
CA SER A 11 -28.60 -0.14 8.99
C SER A 11 -27.65 -0.01 10.17
N VAL A 12 -26.54 0.68 9.95
CA VAL A 12 -25.60 1.09 11.00
C VAL A 12 -25.64 2.61 11.08
N GLU A 13 -25.65 3.14 12.31
CA GLU A 13 -25.61 4.58 12.54
C GLU A 13 -24.36 5.20 11.88
N ILE A 14 -24.58 6.24 11.08
CA ILE A 14 -23.51 6.97 10.39
C ILE A 14 -22.98 8.04 11.33
N ASP A 15 -21.67 8.23 11.38
CA ASP A 15 -21.06 9.36 12.09
C ASP A 15 -21.68 10.69 11.63
N GLU A 16 -22.01 11.58 12.57
CA GLU A 16 -22.72 12.83 12.22
C GLU A 16 -21.92 13.73 11.27
N ASN A 17 -20.58 13.68 11.30
CA ASN A 17 -19.77 14.45 10.34
C ASN A 17 -19.88 13.85 8.92
N LEU A 18 -19.87 12.52 8.81
CA LEU A 18 -20.08 11.82 7.53
C LEU A 18 -21.46 12.10 6.96
N LYS A 19 -22.48 12.10 7.83
CA LYS A 19 -23.86 12.42 7.44
C LYS A 19 -23.99 13.86 6.98
N GLN A 20 -23.37 14.81 7.67
CA GLN A 20 -23.33 16.21 7.25
C GLN A 20 -22.62 16.36 5.89
N MET A 21 -21.47 15.71 5.70
CA MET A 21 -20.74 15.71 4.44
C MET A 21 -21.57 15.11 3.30
N LEU A 22 -22.31 14.02 3.54
CA LEU A 22 -23.21 13.44 2.54
C LEU A 22 -24.35 14.39 2.16
N VAL A 23 -24.92 15.12 3.13
CA VAL A 23 -25.96 16.15 2.87
C VAL A 23 -25.40 17.34 2.10
N GLU A 24 -24.16 17.73 2.36
CA GLU A 24 -23.49 18.82 1.65
C GLU A 24 -23.12 18.44 0.20
N ASN A 25 -22.83 17.16 -0.05
CA ASN A 25 -22.39 16.63 -1.35
C ASN A 25 -23.49 15.96 -2.18
N SER A 26 -24.64 15.60 -1.58
CA SER A 26 -25.78 14.98 -2.26
C SER A 26 -27.05 15.77 -1.99
N ALA A 27 -27.78 16.13 -3.05
CA ALA A 27 -29.07 16.81 -2.94
C ALA A 27 -30.25 15.86 -2.62
N ASP A 28 -30.04 14.54 -2.62
CA ASP A 28 -31.10 13.53 -2.52
C ASP A 28 -31.05 12.70 -1.22
N GLY A 29 -32.18 12.67 -0.51
CA GLY A 29 -32.36 11.93 0.74
C GLY A 29 -32.42 10.41 0.57
N GLU A 30 -32.76 9.91 -0.63
CA GLU A 30 -32.79 8.46 -0.91
C GLU A 30 -31.37 7.87 -0.99
N GLN A 31 -30.42 8.58 -1.62
CA GLN A 31 -29.01 8.19 -1.62
C GLN A 31 -28.42 8.12 -0.19
N ILE A 32 -28.79 9.06 0.69
CA ILE A 32 -28.32 9.05 2.08
C ILE A 32 -28.85 7.82 2.83
N ALA A 33 -30.10 7.41 2.58
CA ALA A 33 -30.65 6.20 3.18
C ALA A 33 -29.90 4.94 2.73
N LEU A 34 -29.58 4.82 1.43
CA LEU A 34 -28.77 3.72 0.88
C LEU A 34 -27.35 3.68 1.45
N MET A 35 -26.79 4.82 1.85
CA MET A 35 -25.47 4.89 2.48
C MET A 35 -25.44 4.34 3.92
N SER A 36 -26.61 4.17 4.55
CA SER A 36 -26.72 3.63 5.92
C SER A 36 -26.78 2.10 5.99
N GLU A 37 -26.91 1.42 4.85
CA GLU A 37 -27.01 -0.05 4.77
C GLU A 37 -25.83 -0.74 5.45
N ALA A 38 -26.12 -1.75 6.27
CA ALA A 38 -25.10 -2.52 6.99
C ALA A 38 -24.45 -3.55 6.05
N VAL A 39 -23.21 -3.31 5.65
CA VAL A 39 -22.39 -4.24 4.87
C VAL A 39 -21.61 -5.20 5.76
N ILE A 40 -21.23 -6.36 5.23
CA ILE A 40 -20.46 -7.39 5.94
C ILE A 40 -18.96 -7.10 5.79
N LEU A 41 -18.27 -6.78 6.87
CA LEU A 41 -16.81 -6.66 6.88
C LEU A 41 -16.17 -8.04 6.87
N VAL A 42 -15.11 -8.22 6.09
CA VAL A 42 -14.41 -9.50 5.93
C VAL A 42 -12.90 -9.36 6.03
N ASP A 43 -12.22 -10.45 6.37
CA ASP A 43 -10.77 -10.58 6.20
C ASP A 43 -10.38 -11.01 4.77
N GLU A 44 -9.08 -11.09 4.47
CA GLU A 44 -8.55 -11.52 3.16
C GLU A 44 -8.89 -12.99 2.82
N GLN A 45 -9.54 -13.74 3.72
CA GLN A 45 -10.01 -15.11 3.51
C GLN A 45 -11.53 -15.18 3.35
N ASP A 46 -12.21 -14.03 3.23
CA ASP A 46 -13.67 -13.93 3.13
C ASP A 46 -14.39 -14.44 4.39
N SER A 47 -13.75 -14.38 5.56
CA SER A 47 -14.39 -14.66 6.84
C SER A 47 -14.98 -13.37 7.40
N ALA A 48 -16.23 -13.41 7.89
CA ALA A 48 -16.89 -12.24 8.44
C ALA A 48 -16.22 -11.82 9.78
N ILE A 49 -15.81 -10.56 9.87
CA ILE A 49 -15.14 -9.99 11.06
C ILE A 49 -15.98 -8.88 11.74
N GLY A 50 -17.06 -8.44 11.11
CA GLY A 50 -17.94 -7.41 11.66
C GLY A 50 -18.89 -6.84 10.62
N LYS A 51 -19.42 -5.64 10.91
CA LYS A 51 -20.29 -4.88 10.03
C LYS A 51 -19.98 -3.39 10.08
N ALA A 52 -20.23 -2.68 9.00
CA ALA A 52 -20.14 -1.22 8.92
C ALA A 52 -21.29 -0.67 8.08
N SER A 53 -21.57 0.63 8.17
CA SER A 53 -22.41 1.29 7.17
C SER A 53 -21.68 1.32 5.82
N LYS A 54 -22.45 1.31 4.73
CA LYS A 54 -21.93 1.40 3.36
C LYS A 54 -21.01 2.62 3.19
N VAL A 55 -21.42 3.79 3.70
CA VAL A 55 -20.56 4.99 3.66
C VAL A 55 -19.22 4.77 4.36
N SER A 56 -19.21 4.24 5.58
CA SER A 56 -17.97 4.04 6.34
C SER A 56 -17.06 3.01 5.69
N ALA A 57 -17.64 2.02 4.99
CA ALA A 57 -16.86 1.02 4.24
C ALA A 57 -16.17 1.61 3.00
N HIS A 58 -16.68 2.70 2.42
CA HIS A 58 -16.16 3.31 1.19
C HIS A 58 -15.41 4.64 1.42
N TYR A 59 -15.47 5.20 2.62
CA TYR A 59 -14.87 6.50 2.92
C TYR A 59 -13.38 6.39 3.28
N GLN A 60 -12.59 7.38 2.87
CA GLN A 60 -11.15 7.49 3.11
C GLN A 60 -10.42 6.22 2.70
N ALA A 61 -9.76 5.51 3.62
CA ALA A 61 -9.00 4.28 3.34
C ALA A 61 -9.89 3.06 3.01
N GLY A 62 -11.20 3.17 3.26
CA GLY A 62 -12.17 2.09 3.10
C GLY A 62 -11.94 0.90 4.04
N LEU A 63 -12.94 0.04 4.12
CA LEU A 63 -12.89 -1.21 4.88
C LEU A 63 -13.11 -2.37 3.92
N LEU A 64 -12.34 -3.45 4.06
CA LEU A 64 -12.56 -4.66 3.25
C LEU A 64 -13.92 -5.27 3.61
N HIS A 65 -14.80 -5.38 2.62
CA HIS A 65 -16.15 -5.87 2.82
C HIS A 65 -16.58 -6.79 1.68
N ARG A 66 -17.60 -7.61 1.92
CA ARG A 66 -18.13 -8.53 0.91
C ARG A 66 -19.00 -7.77 -0.08
N ALA A 67 -18.84 -8.09 -1.36
CA ALA A 67 -19.67 -7.62 -2.46
C ALA A 67 -20.09 -8.78 -3.37
N PHE A 68 -20.91 -8.50 -4.37
CA PHE A 68 -21.21 -9.42 -5.45
C PHE A 68 -21.36 -8.68 -6.78
N SER A 69 -21.07 -9.41 -7.86
CA SER A 69 -21.24 -8.99 -9.25
C SER A 69 -22.12 -10.01 -9.97
N VAL A 70 -23.20 -9.54 -10.59
CA VAL A 70 -24.07 -10.36 -11.45
C VAL A 70 -23.70 -10.14 -12.91
N LEU A 71 -23.50 -11.25 -13.63
CA LEU A 71 -23.41 -11.32 -15.09
C LEU A 71 -24.72 -11.94 -15.60
N LEU A 72 -25.66 -11.09 -16.04
CA LEU A 72 -26.96 -11.50 -16.56
C LEU A 72 -26.94 -11.60 -18.09
N PHE A 73 -27.26 -12.80 -18.58
CA PHE A 73 -27.38 -13.08 -20.01
C PHE A 73 -28.82 -13.28 -20.44
N ASP A 74 -29.16 -12.82 -21.64
CA ASP A 74 -30.40 -13.21 -22.31
C ASP A 74 -30.25 -14.60 -22.97
N THR A 75 -31.36 -15.14 -23.49
CA THR A 75 -31.35 -16.42 -24.22
C THR A 75 -30.60 -16.36 -25.55
N ASN A 76 -30.23 -15.17 -26.04
CA ASN A 76 -29.39 -14.97 -27.23
C ASN A 76 -27.89 -14.88 -26.90
N GLY A 77 -27.51 -15.03 -25.63
CA GLY A 77 -26.12 -14.97 -25.17
C GLY A 77 -25.55 -13.55 -25.08
N LYS A 78 -26.39 -12.51 -25.04
CA LYS A 78 -25.95 -11.14 -24.80
C LYS A 78 -25.86 -10.86 -23.31
N LEU A 79 -24.79 -10.19 -22.88
CA LEU A 79 -24.59 -9.71 -21.51
C LEU A 79 -25.27 -8.35 -21.32
N LEU A 80 -26.01 -8.18 -20.23
CA LEU A 80 -26.52 -6.88 -19.81
C LEU A 80 -25.41 -6.07 -19.13
N LEU A 81 -25.11 -4.89 -19.65
CA LEU A 81 -24.32 -3.85 -18.98
C LEU A 81 -25.24 -2.76 -18.45
N GLN A 82 -24.86 -2.14 -17.34
CA GLN A 82 -25.52 -0.95 -16.82
C GLN A 82 -24.54 0.21 -16.66
N LYS A 83 -25.03 1.42 -16.91
CA LYS A 83 -24.35 2.67 -16.59
C LYS A 83 -24.91 3.19 -15.28
N ARG A 84 -24.05 3.40 -14.29
CA ARG A 84 -24.44 3.98 -12.99
C ARG A 84 -25.03 5.38 -13.21
N ALA A 85 -25.99 5.76 -12.39
CA ALA A 85 -26.53 7.12 -12.42
C ALA A 85 -25.43 8.16 -12.14
N ASP A 86 -25.57 9.35 -12.74
CA ASP A 86 -24.56 10.43 -12.62
C ASP A 86 -24.53 11.06 -11.22
N ASP A 87 -25.62 10.93 -10.45
CA ASP A 87 -25.75 11.45 -9.08
C ASP A 87 -25.26 10.47 -8.00
N LYS A 88 -24.68 9.32 -8.39
CA LYS A 88 -24.15 8.32 -7.44
C LYS A 88 -22.95 8.89 -6.69
N VAL A 89 -22.94 8.70 -5.36
CA VAL A 89 -21.83 9.11 -4.49
C VAL A 89 -20.51 8.45 -4.89
N THR A 90 -20.54 7.16 -5.25
CA THR A 90 -19.37 6.40 -5.70
C THR A 90 -19.51 5.97 -7.15
N PHE A 91 -18.45 6.19 -7.93
CA PHE A 91 -18.31 5.85 -9.35
C PHE A 91 -19.51 6.31 -10.20
N PRO A 92 -19.87 7.60 -10.21
CA PRO A 92 -20.96 8.11 -11.04
C PRO A 92 -20.66 7.95 -12.53
N GLY A 93 -21.69 7.62 -13.32
CA GLY A 93 -21.60 7.56 -14.79
C GLY A 93 -20.69 6.46 -15.36
N VAL A 94 -20.13 5.58 -14.51
CA VAL A 94 -19.31 4.43 -14.93
C VAL A 94 -20.19 3.27 -15.41
N TRP A 95 -19.76 2.63 -16.49
CA TRP A 95 -20.35 1.40 -17.03
C TRP A 95 -19.79 0.17 -16.31
N ALA A 96 -20.67 -0.72 -15.83
CA ALA A 96 -20.29 -1.96 -15.16
C ALA A 96 -21.07 -3.15 -15.75
N ASN A 97 -20.81 -4.35 -15.22
CA ASN A 97 -21.67 -5.51 -15.43
C ASN A 97 -23.08 -5.29 -14.89
N SER A 98 -23.96 -6.28 -15.08
CA SER A 98 -25.40 -6.16 -14.94
C SER A 98 -25.87 -5.59 -13.61
N CYS A 99 -25.28 -5.99 -12.49
CA CYS A 99 -25.56 -5.41 -11.17
C CYS A 99 -24.38 -5.70 -10.22
N CYS A 100 -23.95 -4.69 -9.47
CA CYS A 100 -22.89 -4.80 -8.45
C CYS A 100 -23.34 -4.14 -7.16
N SER A 101 -23.33 -4.87 -6.06
CA SER A 101 -23.75 -4.36 -4.77
C SER A 101 -23.29 -5.28 -3.63
N HIS A 102 -23.78 -5.04 -2.43
CA HIS A 102 -23.38 -5.73 -1.21
C HIS A 102 -24.50 -6.62 -0.67
N PRO A 103 -24.18 -7.81 -0.13
CA PRO A 103 -25.07 -8.51 0.80
C PRO A 103 -25.17 -7.73 2.11
N LEU A 104 -26.36 -7.71 2.69
CA LEU A 104 -26.63 -7.08 3.98
C LEU A 104 -26.13 -7.96 5.12
N SER A 105 -25.62 -7.34 6.18
CA SER A 105 -25.30 -7.99 7.45
C SER A 105 -26.58 -8.44 8.17
N SER A 106 -27.18 -9.52 7.69
CA SER A 106 -28.40 -10.16 8.19
C SER A 106 -28.29 -11.68 8.16
N ASP A 107 -29.11 -12.37 8.94
CA ASP A 107 -29.14 -13.85 8.95
C ASP A 107 -29.45 -14.45 7.57
N HIS A 108 -30.21 -13.73 6.74
CA HIS A 108 -30.61 -14.22 5.41
C HIS A 108 -29.54 -14.03 4.33
N GLU A 109 -28.82 -12.91 4.35
CA GLU A 109 -27.83 -12.58 3.32
C GLU A 109 -26.38 -12.90 3.75
N SER A 110 -26.17 -13.35 4.98
CA SER A 110 -24.86 -13.84 5.47
C SER A 110 -24.63 -15.35 5.25
N GLU A 111 -25.60 -16.08 4.71
CA GLU A 111 -25.49 -17.53 4.45
C GLU A 111 -24.48 -17.83 3.34
N LEU A 112 -23.49 -18.68 3.62
CA LEU A 112 -22.40 -18.99 2.70
C LEU A 112 -22.61 -20.30 1.92
N THR A 113 -23.51 -21.17 2.39
CA THR A 113 -23.81 -22.45 1.73
C THR A 113 -24.31 -22.18 0.32
N ASP A 114 -23.59 -22.69 -0.68
CA ASP A 114 -23.87 -22.47 -2.10
C ASP A 114 -24.03 -20.98 -2.49
N ALA A 115 -23.28 -20.09 -1.82
CA ALA A 115 -23.35 -18.65 -2.02
C ALA A 115 -24.77 -18.07 -1.85
N LEU A 116 -25.64 -18.73 -1.08
CA LEU A 116 -27.07 -18.41 -1.03
C LEU A 116 -27.35 -16.99 -0.53
N GLY A 117 -26.53 -16.47 0.40
CA GLY A 117 -26.63 -15.11 0.90
C GLY A 117 -26.44 -14.06 -0.20
N VAL A 118 -25.38 -14.21 -1.02
CA VAL A 118 -25.12 -13.31 -2.15
C VAL A 118 -26.13 -13.49 -3.28
N LYS A 119 -26.63 -14.72 -3.54
CA LYS A 119 -27.73 -14.94 -4.50
C LYS A 119 -29.01 -14.21 -4.10
N ARG A 120 -29.36 -14.22 -2.81
CA ARG A 120 -30.53 -13.47 -2.28
C ARG A 120 -30.32 -11.96 -2.44
N ALA A 121 -29.13 -11.47 -2.11
CA ALA A 121 -28.77 -10.06 -2.28
C ALA A 121 -28.84 -9.63 -3.76
N ALA A 122 -28.39 -10.49 -4.68
CA ALA A 122 -28.49 -10.26 -6.12
C ALA A 122 -29.93 -10.11 -6.60
N VAL A 123 -30.84 -11.02 -6.21
CA VAL A 123 -32.27 -10.90 -6.54
C VAL A 123 -32.87 -9.60 -6.01
N ARG A 124 -32.52 -9.21 -4.77
CA ARG A 124 -32.97 -7.93 -4.19
C ARG A 124 -32.46 -6.72 -4.98
N LYS A 125 -31.18 -6.70 -5.34
CA LYS A 125 -30.55 -5.55 -6.01
C LYS A 125 -30.91 -5.44 -7.49
N LEU A 126 -31.08 -6.55 -8.20
CA LEU A 126 -31.63 -6.54 -9.56
C LEU A 126 -33.04 -5.92 -9.60
N HIS A 127 -33.87 -6.19 -8.59
CA HIS A 127 -35.16 -5.51 -8.45
C HIS A 127 -35.01 -4.02 -8.13
N GLN A 128 -34.11 -3.64 -7.21
CA GLN A 128 -33.93 -2.25 -6.80
C GLN A 128 -33.29 -1.35 -7.88
N GLU A 129 -32.33 -1.87 -8.65
CA GLU A 129 -31.56 -1.10 -9.65
C GLU A 129 -32.20 -1.18 -11.04
N LEU A 130 -32.62 -2.37 -11.46
CA LEU A 130 -33.11 -2.65 -12.82
C LEU A 130 -34.61 -2.92 -12.89
N GLY A 131 -35.33 -2.87 -11.76
CA GLY A 131 -36.77 -3.12 -11.71
C GLY A 131 -37.20 -4.53 -12.10
N ILE A 132 -36.26 -5.48 -12.19
CA ILE A 132 -36.55 -6.87 -12.56
C ILE A 132 -37.35 -7.51 -11.42
N ALA A 133 -38.55 -8.02 -11.70
CA ALA A 133 -39.39 -8.54 -10.65
C ALA A 133 -38.77 -9.83 -10.06
N PRO A 134 -38.74 -10.03 -8.73
CA PRO A 134 -38.23 -11.26 -8.13
C PRO A 134 -38.95 -12.55 -8.59
N SER A 135 -40.15 -12.42 -9.17
CA SER A 135 -40.88 -13.55 -9.78
C SER A 135 -40.37 -13.95 -11.16
N GLU A 136 -39.62 -13.09 -11.85
CA GLU A 136 -38.96 -13.39 -13.13
C GLU A 136 -37.62 -14.11 -12.91
N LEU A 137 -37.13 -14.16 -11.67
CA LEU A 137 -35.84 -14.73 -11.31
C LEU A 137 -36.02 -15.96 -10.44
N ASN A 138 -35.43 -17.08 -10.84
CA ASN A 138 -35.29 -18.24 -9.97
C ASN A 138 -33.90 -18.23 -9.31
N ILE A 139 -33.87 -18.35 -7.99
CA ILE A 139 -32.61 -18.29 -7.23
C ILE A 139 -31.66 -19.45 -7.58
N ASP A 140 -32.20 -20.60 -7.99
CA ASP A 140 -31.42 -21.78 -8.37
C ASP A 140 -30.71 -21.60 -9.71
N ASP A 141 -31.14 -20.64 -10.53
CA ASP A 141 -30.52 -20.29 -11.82
C ASP A 141 -29.38 -19.26 -11.66
N PHE A 142 -29.14 -18.78 -10.42
CA PHE A 142 -27.92 -18.05 -10.09
C PHE A 142 -26.82 -19.04 -9.75
N HIS A 143 -25.70 -18.91 -10.46
CA HIS A 143 -24.57 -19.78 -10.25
C HIS A 143 -23.32 -19.01 -9.87
N PHE A 144 -22.68 -19.46 -8.79
CA PHE A 144 -21.42 -18.93 -8.33
C PHE A 144 -20.28 -19.43 -9.21
N ILE A 145 -19.45 -18.49 -9.67
CA ILE A 145 -18.29 -18.78 -10.53
C ILE A 145 -17.00 -18.75 -9.72
N THR A 146 -16.69 -17.61 -9.11
CA THR A 146 -15.44 -17.42 -8.34
C THR A 146 -15.54 -16.16 -7.48
N LYS A 147 -14.47 -15.85 -6.74
CA LYS A 147 -14.31 -14.61 -6.00
C LYS A 147 -13.11 -13.82 -6.49
N MET A 148 -13.19 -12.51 -6.45
CA MET A 148 -12.01 -11.65 -6.62
C MET A 148 -11.89 -10.67 -5.46
N MET A 149 -10.65 -10.34 -5.08
CA MET A 149 -10.35 -9.28 -4.12
C MET A 149 -9.71 -8.12 -4.85
N TYR A 150 -10.20 -6.90 -4.66
CA TYR A 150 -9.65 -5.72 -5.31
C TYR A 150 -9.82 -4.45 -4.46
N SER A 151 -9.04 -3.41 -4.80
CA SER A 151 -9.31 -2.03 -4.39
C SER A 151 -9.33 -1.08 -5.57
N SER A 152 -10.23 -0.10 -5.54
CA SER A 152 -10.35 0.91 -6.59
C SER A 152 -10.66 2.27 -5.96
N ARG A 153 -9.74 3.23 -6.07
CA ARG A 153 -9.94 4.59 -5.59
C ARG A 153 -10.57 5.44 -6.67
N MET A 154 -11.66 6.12 -6.34
CA MET A 154 -12.29 7.12 -7.20
C MET A 154 -11.64 8.48 -7.02
N ASN A 155 -11.52 8.96 -5.77
CA ASN A 155 -10.96 10.28 -5.46
C ASN A 155 -10.40 10.33 -4.03
N ALA A 156 -10.13 11.52 -3.50
CA ALA A 156 -9.59 11.70 -2.14
C ALA A 156 -10.48 11.09 -1.04
N ASP A 157 -11.79 11.04 -1.26
CA ASP A 157 -12.75 10.64 -0.23
C ASP A 157 -13.26 9.22 -0.42
N TRP A 158 -13.36 8.73 -1.67
CA TRP A 158 -14.06 7.48 -1.97
C TRP A 158 -13.17 6.40 -2.58
N ILE A 159 -13.33 5.19 -2.05
CA ILE A 159 -12.64 3.96 -2.48
C ILE A 159 -13.60 2.76 -2.36
N GLU A 160 -13.42 1.77 -3.24
CA GLU A 160 -13.96 0.42 -3.09
C GLU A 160 -12.86 -0.53 -2.62
N ARG A 161 -13.18 -1.41 -1.68
CA ARG A 161 -12.29 -2.47 -1.18
C ARG A 161 -13.12 -3.70 -0.89
N GLU A 162 -13.12 -4.64 -1.81
CA GLU A 162 -14.15 -5.67 -1.85
C GLU A 162 -13.57 -7.06 -2.06
N ILE A 163 -14.20 -8.05 -1.42
CA ILE A 163 -14.20 -9.43 -1.90
C ILE A 163 -15.52 -9.64 -2.64
N ASP A 164 -15.42 -9.65 -3.96
CA ASP A 164 -16.54 -9.70 -4.88
C ASP A 164 -16.87 -11.14 -5.27
N HIS A 165 -18.09 -11.58 -4.98
CA HIS A 165 -18.63 -12.88 -5.37
C HIS A 165 -19.27 -12.79 -6.74
N ILE A 166 -18.72 -13.50 -7.73
CA ILE A 166 -19.19 -13.40 -9.11
C ILE A 166 -20.25 -14.45 -9.36
N LEU A 167 -21.44 -13.97 -9.74
CA LEU A 167 -22.61 -14.76 -10.07
C LEU A 167 -22.93 -14.62 -11.56
N ILE A 168 -23.34 -15.72 -12.18
CA ILE A 168 -23.95 -15.71 -13.50
C ILE A 168 -25.40 -16.16 -13.42
N ILE A 169 -26.22 -15.60 -14.30
CA ILE A 169 -27.59 -16.06 -14.55
C ILE A 169 -27.91 -15.87 -16.03
N GLN A 170 -28.69 -16.79 -16.59
CA GLN A 170 -29.31 -16.61 -17.91
C GLN A 170 -30.82 -16.53 -17.72
N ALA A 171 -31.41 -15.37 -18.06
CA ALA A 171 -32.84 -15.14 -17.97
C ALA A 171 -33.28 -14.03 -18.92
N ASP A 172 -34.41 -14.23 -19.59
CA ASP A 172 -35.10 -13.16 -20.31
C ASP A 172 -35.95 -12.38 -19.31
N VAL A 173 -35.60 -11.12 -19.08
CA VAL A 173 -36.20 -10.28 -18.04
C VAL A 173 -36.77 -8.99 -18.60
N THR A 174 -37.78 -8.45 -17.93
CA THR A 174 -38.26 -7.09 -18.17
C THR A 174 -37.48 -6.10 -17.31
N VAL A 175 -36.80 -5.14 -17.93
CA VAL A 175 -36.04 -4.09 -17.22
C VAL A 175 -36.85 -2.81 -17.13
N THR A 176 -37.00 -2.28 -15.92
CA THR A 176 -37.57 -0.95 -15.63
C THR A 176 -36.60 -0.21 -14.72
N LEU A 177 -35.81 0.70 -15.28
CA LEU A 177 -34.69 1.31 -14.57
C LEU A 177 -35.16 2.14 -13.36
N ASN A 178 -34.42 2.01 -12.27
CA ASN A 178 -34.43 3.00 -11.22
C ASN A 178 -33.43 4.11 -11.58
N GLU A 179 -33.93 5.27 -12.00
CA GLU A 179 -33.11 6.39 -12.47
C GLU A 179 -32.12 6.92 -11.42
N ASN A 180 -32.38 6.68 -10.12
CA ASN A 180 -31.47 7.05 -9.04
C ASN A 180 -30.26 6.11 -8.92
N GLU A 181 -30.34 4.90 -9.48
CA GLU A 181 -29.26 3.90 -9.45
C GLU A 181 -28.59 3.73 -10.81
N VAL A 182 -29.37 3.76 -11.89
CA VAL A 182 -28.97 3.39 -13.26
C VAL A 182 -29.47 4.41 -14.28
N SER A 183 -28.57 4.95 -15.09
CA SER A 183 -28.89 5.94 -16.14
C SER A 183 -29.13 5.29 -17.51
N GLU A 184 -28.44 4.19 -17.81
CA GLU A 184 -28.50 3.54 -19.13
C GLU A 184 -28.23 2.03 -18.99
N ILE A 185 -28.73 1.24 -19.94
CA ILE A 185 -28.40 -0.17 -20.08
C ILE A 185 -28.03 -0.52 -21.52
N LYS A 186 -27.24 -1.57 -21.69
CA LYS A 186 -26.89 -2.10 -23.01
C LYS A 186 -26.71 -3.60 -22.98
N TRP A 187 -27.37 -4.30 -23.91
CA TRP A 187 -27.13 -5.71 -24.18
C TRP A 187 -26.00 -5.85 -25.20
N VAL A 188 -24.93 -6.55 -24.85
CA VAL A 188 -23.74 -6.70 -25.71
C VAL A 188 -23.38 -8.16 -25.95
N THR A 189 -22.93 -8.45 -27.16
CA THR A 189 -22.26 -9.70 -27.52
C THR A 189 -20.80 -9.71 -27.03
N GLN A 190 -20.13 -10.86 -27.09
CA GLN A 190 -18.69 -10.97 -26.79
C GLN A 190 -17.86 -10.00 -27.65
N ASP A 191 -18.08 -10.00 -28.97
CA ASP A 191 -17.34 -9.14 -29.90
C ASP A 191 -17.58 -7.64 -29.62
N GLU A 192 -18.81 -7.26 -29.27
CA GLU A 192 -19.12 -5.87 -28.90
C GLU A 192 -18.42 -5.48 -27.59
N LEU A 193 -18.44 -6.36 -26.57
CA LEU A 193 -17.72 -6.11 -25.32
C LEU A 193 -16.21 -5.97 -25.54
N GLN A 194 -15.61 -6.86 -26.34
CA GLN A 194 -14.18 -6.78 -26.66
C GLN A 194 -13.84 -5.46 -27.36
N ASN A 195 -14.68 -4.99 -28.30
CA ASN A 195 -14.50 -3.70 -28.94
C ASN A 195 -14.65 -2.51 -27.99
N ILE A 196 -15.56 -2.60 -27.01
CA ILE A 196 -15.72 -1.60 -25.95
C ILE A 196 -14.45 -1.55 -25.07
N LEU A 197 -13.97 -2.69 -24.59
CA LEU A 197 -12.80 -2.78 -23.69
C LEU A 197 -11.50 -2.31 -24.37
N ALA A 198 -11.39 -2.56 -25.68
CA ALA A 198 -10.31 -2.07 -26.53
C ALA A 198 -10.38 -0.57 -26.86
N GLY A 199 -11.47 0.12 -26.48
CA GLY A 199 -11.68 1.54 -26.78
C GLY A 199 -12.08 1.81 -28.25
N ASN A 200 -12.48 0.78 -29.01
CA ASN A 200 -12.93 0.94 -30.40
C ASN A 200 -14.37 1.49 -30.49
N VAL A 201 -15.12 1.46 -29.39
CA VAL A 201 -16.51 1.92 -29.30
C VAL A 201 -16.66 2.81 -28.06
N GLU A 202 -17.06 4.06 -28.26
CA GLU A 202 -17.39 4.97 -27.15
C GLU A 202 -18.79 4.69 -26.61
N LEU A 203 -18.90 4.55 -25.28
CA LEU A 203 -20.17 4.38 -24.57
C LEU A 203 -20.64 5.65 -23.82
N GLY A 204 -19.92 6.77 -23.93
CA GLY A 204 -20.23 7.98 -23.16
C GLY A 204 -19.99 7.83 -21.65
N GLY A 205 -18.97 7.06 -21.25
CA GLY A 205 -18.54 6.82 -19.88
C GLY A 205 -17.39 5.80 -19.85
N GLU A 206 -16.69 5.69 -18.73
CA GLU A 206 -15.61 4.71 -18.56
C GLU A 206 -16.16 3.35 -18.11
N ILE A 207 -15.43 2.27 -18.41
CA ILE A 207 -15.71 0.95 -17.85
C ILE A 207 -15.15 0.89 -16.42
N ALA A 208 -15.95 0.37 -15.50
CA ALA A 208 -15.57 0.15 -14.13
C ALA A 208 -14.30 -0.73 -14.01
N PRO A 209 -13.33 -0.36 -13.14
CA PRO A 209 -12.12 -1.15 -12.95
C PRO A 209 -12.37 -2.62 -12.58
N TRP A 210 -13.34 -2.88 -11.70
CA TRP A 210 -13.70 -4.25 -11.29
C TRP A 210 -14.28 -5.04 -12.46
N PHE A 211 -15.15 -4.43 -13.27
CA PHE A 211 -15.74 -5.11 -14.42
C PHE A 211 -14.69 -5.39 -15.51
N ARG A 212 -13.75 -4.47 -15.73
CA ARG A 212 -12.60 -4.72 -16.62
C ARG A 212 -11.80 -5.94 -16.14
N CYS A 213 -11.55 -6.06 -14.83
CA CYS A 213 -10.88 -7.24 -14.27
C CYS A 213 -11.66 -8.54 -14.52
N ILE A 214 -12.97 -8.54 -14.28
CA ILE A 214 -13.83 -9.70 -14.57
C ILE A 214 -13.74 -10.07 -16.06
N ALA A 215 -13.91 -9.09 -16.94
CA ALA A 215 -13.94 -9.34 -18.38
C ALA A 215 -12.59 -9.84 -18.94
N GLU A 216 -11.47 -9.27 -18.49
CA GLU A 216 -10.15 -9.61 -19.01
C GLU A 216 -9.53 -10.87 -18.37
N ARG A 217 -9.83 -11.13 -17.09
CA ARG A 217 -9.14 -12.19 -16.32
C ARG A 217 -10.01 -13.41 -16.03
N ILE A 218 -11.33 -13.27 -16.08
CA ILE A 218 -12.28 -14.34 -15.71
C ILE A 218 -13.11 -14.80 -16.92
N MET A 219 -13.58 -13.87 -17.76
CA MET A 219 -14.41 -14.18 -18.93
C MET A 219 -13.58 -14.58 -20.17
N THR A 220 -12.88 -15.72 -20.08
CA THR A 220 -12.07 -16.28 -21.18
C THR A 220 -12.91 -16.72 -22.39
N ASP A 221 -12.27 -17.05 -23.52
CA ASP A 221 -13.00 -17.58 -24.69
C ASP A 221 -13.79 -18.87 -24.37
N GLU A 222 -13.24 -19.74 -23.53
CA GLU A 222 -13.92 -20.95 -23.05
C GLU A 222 -15.15 -20.60 -22.20
N TRP A 223 -15.03 -19.53 -21.41
CA TRP A 223 -16.12 -18.99 -20.62
C TRP A 223 -17.27 -18.52 -21.51
N TRP A 224 -16.98 -17.73 -22.54
CA TRP A 224 -17.99 -17.25 -23.49
C TRP A 224 -18.66 -18.38 -24.28
N GLN A 225 -17.91 -19.41 -24.66
CA GLN A 225 -18.46 -20.60 -25.33
C GLN A 225 -19.40 -21.41 -24.43
N SER A 226 -19.26 -21.28 -23.12
CA SER A 226 -20.06 -22.01 -22.13
C SER A 226 -21.39 -21.31 -21.81
N VAL A 227 -21.56 -20.03 -22.16
CA VAL A 227 -22.81 -19.29 -21.94
C VAL A 227 -23.98 -20.02 -22.59
N GLY A 228 -25.04 -20.31 -21.81
CA GLY A 228 -26.18 -21.11 -22.25
C GLY A 228 -26.06 -22.63 -22.03
N ASN A 229 -24.92 -23.09 -21.52
CA ASN A 229 -24.73 -24.48 -21.09
C ASN A 229 -24.26 -24.51 -19.63
N ILE A 230 -25.20 -24.71 -18.73
CA ILE A 230 -24.92 -24.62 -17.30
C ILE A 230 -23.89 -25.65 -16.82
N ASP A 231 -23.92 -26.88 -17.36
CA ASP A 231 -22.96 -27.92 -16.99
C ASP A 231 -21.52 -27.53 -17.36
N SER A 232 -21.34 -26.76 -18.45
CA SER A 232 -20.04 -26.26 -18.87
C SER A 232 -19.57 -25.09 -18.01
N ILE A 233 -20.47 -24.14 -17.72
CA ILE A 233 -20.18 -23.01 -16.82
C ILE A 233 -19.79 -23.52 -15.41
N MET A 234 -20.46 -24.57 -14.93
CA MET A 234 -20.17 -25.18 -13.61
C MET A 234 -18.83 -25.92 -13.55
N GLN A 235 -18.21 -26.22 -14.68
CA GLN A 235 -16.85 -26.75 -14.72
C GLN A 235 -15.79 -25.65 -14.60
N LEU A 236 -16.14 -24.40 -14.92
CA LEU A 236 -15.24 -23.24 -14.86
C LEU A 236 -15.20 -22.59 -13.47
N ARG A 237 -16.06 -23.03 -12.54
CA ARG A 237 -16.12 -22.47 -11.20
C ARG A 237 -14.90 -22.86 -10.37
N ASP A 238 -14.47 -21.96 -9.50
CA ASP A 238 -13.48 -22.23 -8.48
C ASP A 238 -13.84 -21.53 -7.16
N GLY A 239 -13.24 -21.98 -6.05
CA GLY A 239 -13.43 -21.36 -4.73
C GLY A 239 -12.32 -20.39 -4.33
N HIS A 240 -11.41 -20.05 -5.25
CA HIS A 240 -10.28 -19.18 -4.98
C HIS A 240 -10.73 -17.73 -4.86
N ILE A 241 -9.93 -16.94 -4.14
CA ILE A 241 -10.05 -15.49 -4.14
C ILE A 241 -8.93 -15.01 -5.06
N HIS A 242 -9.29 -14.57 -6.26
CA HIS A 242 -8.36 -14.00 -7.22
C HIS A 242 -7.99 -12.60 -6.78
N ASP A 243 -6.75 -12.41 -6.32
CA ASP A 243 -6.25 -11.12 -5.88
C ASP A 243 -5.90 -10.25 -7.09
N MET A 244 -6.73 -9.23 -7.33
CA MET A 244 -6.53 -8.26 -8.41
C MET A 244 -5.75 -7.03 -7.95
N GLY A 245 -5.48 -6.92 -6.63
CA GLY A 245 -4.85 -5.78 -6.01
C GLY A 245 -5.57 -4.46 -6.23
N ASP A 246 -4.79 -3.39 -6.38
CA ASP A 246 -5.29 -2.05 -6.63
C ASP A 246 -5.42 -1.79 -8.13
N VAL A 247 -6.65 -1.54 -8.56
CA VAL A 247 -7.03 -1.36 -9.97
C VAL A 247 -7.43 0.08 -10.27
N SER A 248 -7.07 1.03 -9.40
CA SER A 248 -7.44 2.45 -9.54
C SER A 248 -6.88 3.07 -10.83
N ASN A 249 -5.77 2.53 -11.37
CA ASN A 249 -5.17 2.97 -12.63
C ASN A 249 -6.06 2.70 -13.86
N MET A 250 -7.06 1.82 -13.74
CA MET A 250 -8.02 1.53 -14.82
C MET A 250 -9.11 2.60 -14.94
N LEU A 251 -9.18 3.54 -13.99
CA LEU A 251 -10.09 4.68 -14.01
C LEU A 251 -9.29 5.96 -14.31
N SER A 252 -9.50 6.58 -15.48
CA SER A 252 -8.69 7.74 -15.88
C SER A 252 -8.94 8.98 -15.02
N GLY A 253 -10.15 9.11 -14.45
CA GLY A 253 -10.51 10.18 -13.51
C GLY A 253 -10.08 9.95 -12.05
N ALA A 254 -9.41 8.84 -11.73
CA ALA A 254 -9.03 8.53 -10.36
C ALA A 254 -8.06 9.57 -9.77
N THR A 255 -8.35 10.06 -8.56
CA THR A 255 -7.51 11.04 -7.85
C THR A 255 -7.35 10.67 -6.37
N GLY A 256 -6.61 11.48 -5.59
CA GLY A 256 -6.55 11.31 -4.14
C GLY A 256 -5.61 10.21 -3.63
N ALA A 257 -4.84 9.56 -4.51
CA ALA A 257 -3.82 8.58 -4.16
C ALA A 257 -2.49 9.24 -3.73
N GLY A 258 -2.56 10.25 -2.86
CA GLY A 258 -1.39 10.87 -2.24
C GLY A 258 -0.67 9.90 -1.29
N LEU A 259 0.51 10.29 -0.80
CA LEU A 259 1.37 9.45 0.03
C LEU A 259 0.69 9.02 1.33
N ASN A 260 0.13 9.97 2.07
CA ASN A 260 -0.50 9.68 3.37
C ASN A 260 -1.72 8.76 3.22
N THR A 261 -2.58 9.03 2.23
CA THR A 261 -3.73 8.19 1.92
C THR A 261 -3.28 6.78 1.54
N SER A 262 -2.31 6.67 0.63
CA SER A 262 -1.82 5.38 0.16
C SER A 262 -1.14 4.57 1.27
N ILE A 263 -0.42 5.21 2.20
CA ILE A 263 0.11 4.53 3.39
C ILE A 263 -1.04 4.06 4.29
N MET A 264 -2.04 4.91 4.54
CA MET A 264 -3.19 4.57 5.40
C MET A 264 -3.97 3.37 4.88
N GLU A 265 -4.10 3.22 3.56
CA GLU A 265 -4.77 2.10 2.90
C GLU A 265 -4.14 0.73 3.22
N VAL A 266 -2.79 0.67 3.29
CA VAL A 266 -2.08 -0.62 3.37
C VAL A 266 -1.37 -0.87 4.70
N LYS A 267 -1.07 0.18 5.46
CA LYS A 267 -0.36 0.07 6.73
C LYS A 267 -1.01 -0.94 7.69
N PRO A 268 -2.35 -0.96 7.90
CA PRO A 268 -2.96 -1.93 8.80
C PRO A 268 -2.71 -3.39 8.40
N PHE A 269 -2.73 -3.69 7.09
CA PHE A 269 -2.52 -5.04 6.57
C PHE A 269 -1.08 -5.50 6.74
N ILE A 270 -0.12 -4.58 6.58
CA ILE A 270 1.30 -4.86 6.82
C ILE A 270 1.57 -5.03 8.32
N GLU A 271 1.00 -4.17 9.17
CA GLU A 271 1.15 -4.28 10.63
C GLU A 271 0.57 -5.59 11.16
N GLN A 272 -0.58 -6.04 10.64
CA GLN A 272 -1.12 -7.35 10.96
C GLN A 272 -0.14 -8.47 10.61
N ARG A 273 0.45 -8.44 9.40
CA ARG A 273 1.43 -9.45 8.95
C ARG A 273 2.69 -9.47 9.81
N ILE A 274 3.19 -8.30 10.21
CA ILE A 274 4.34 -8.18 11.11
C ILE A 274 3.99 -8.79 12.48
N SER A 275 2.85 -8.41 13.04
CA SER A 275 2.37 -8.90 14.34
C SER A 275 2.21 -10.43 14.33
N ASP A 276 1.51 -10.98 13.32
CA ASP A 276 1.31 -12.42 13.17
C ASP A 276 2.64 -13.19 13.11
N SER A 277 3.63 -12.62 12.42
CA SER A 277 4.94 -13.24 12.24
C SER A 277 5.76 -13.23 13.53
N LEU A 278 5.82 -12.08 14.21
CA LEU A 278 6.62 -11.93 15.43
C LEU A 278 5.98 -12.60 16.66
N CYS A 279 4.64 -12.68 16.71
CA CYS A 279 3.90 -13.36 17.78
C CYS A 279 3.80 -14.88 17.59
N ALA A 280 4.32 -15.44 16.50
CA ALA A 280 4.35 -16.89 16.29
C ALA A 280 5.29 -17.62 17.29
N SER A 281 6.19 -16.90 17.95
CA SER A 281 7.10 -17.44 18.96
C SER A 281 6.36 -17.91 20.22
N LYS A 282 6.65 -19.13 20.68
CA LYS A 282 6.12 -19.67 21.94
C LYS A 282 6.81 -19.10 23.19
N HIS A 283 7.90 -18.35 23.03
CA HIS A 283 8.68 -17.81 24.14
C HIS A 283 8.33 -16.34 24.40
N SER A 284 7.52 -16.09 25.42
CA SER A 284 6.95 -14.76 25.71
C SER A 284 7.98 -13.63 25.77
N ARG A 285 9.08 -13.79 26.52
CA ARG A 285 10.13 -12.75 26.63
C ARG A 285 10.76 -12.39 25.28
N LEU A 286 10.98 -13.37 24.41
CA LEU A 286 11.58 -13.13 23.08
C LEU A 286 10.57 -12.45 22.17
N SER A 287 9.31 -12.91 22.19
CA SER A 287 8.22 -12.27 21.46
C SER A 287 8.05 -10.80 21.85
N SER A 288 8.07 -10.49 23.15
CA SER A 288 8.00 -9.10 23.64
C SER A 288 9.20 -8.28 23.19
N ALA A 289 10.42 -8.82 23.25
CA ALA A 289 11.62 -8.11 22.80
C ALA A 289 11.58 -7.79 21.28
N MET A 290 11.07 -8.70 20.45
CA MET A 290 10.90 -8.47 19.00
C MET A 290 9.80 -7.44 18.69
N MET A 291 8.73 -7.43 19.49
CA MET A 291 7.61 -6.48 19.32
C MET A 291 7.90 -5.08 19.86
N HIS A 292 8.85 -4.94 20.78
CA HIS A 292 9.14 -3.68 21.50
C HIS A 292 9.26 -2.44 20.60
N LEU A 293 10.10 -2.51 19.55
CA LEU A 293 10.27 -1.40 18.61
C LEU A 293 9.11 -1.25 17.61
N VAL A 294 8.36 -2.32 17.38
CA VAL A 294 7.16 -2.31 16.52
C VAL A 294 6.02 -1.58 17.21
N GLU A 295 5.81 -1.84 18.50
CA GLU A 295 4.80 -1.18 19.36
C GLU A 295 5.10 0.31 19.59
N GLY A 296 6.39 0.69 19.58
CA GLY A 296 6.82 2.10 19.56
C GLY A 296 6.43 2.90 18.31
N GLY A 297 5.68 2.29 17.39
CA GLY A 297 5.14 2.93 16.21
C GLY A 297 6.14 3.07 15.07
N GLY A 298 5.89 4.03 14.18
CA GLY A 298 6.68 4.26 12.97
C GLY A 298 5.80 4.58 11.76
N LYS A 299 6.40 5.26 10.78
CA LYS A 299 5.72 5.64 9.53
C LYS A 299 5.53 4.47 8.56
N ARG A 300 6.24 3.35 8.78
CA ARG A 300 6.23 2.15 7.92
C ARG A 300 6.51 2.46 6.44
N LEU A 301 7.30 3.50 6.16
CA LEU A 301 7.59 3.91 4.78
C LEU A 301 8.18 2.76 3.97
N ARG A 302 9.25 2.13 4.48
CA ARG A 302 9.90 0.99 3.81
C ARG A 302 8.97 -0.20 3.62
N ALA A 303 8.14 -0.49 4.62
CA ALA A 303 7.15 -1.56 4.56
C ALA A 303 6.09 -1.35 3.47
N THR A 304 5.65 -0.11 3.25
CA THR A 304 4.61 0.20 2.26
C THR A 304 5.15 0.32 0.83
N LEU A 305 6.44 0.62 0.67
CA LEU A 305 7.06 0.89 -0.64
C LEU A 305 6.86 -0.19 -1.71
N PRO A 306 7.03 -1.50 -1.44
CA PRO A 306 6.80 -2.53 -2.46
C PRO A 306 5.40 -2.45 -3.06
N TRP A 307 4.38 -2.23 -2.22
CA TRP A 307 3.00 -2.05 -2.67
C TRP A 307 2.81 -0.76 -3.46
N LEU A 308 3.33 0.38 -2.97
CA LEU A 308 3.18 1.67 -3.65
C LEU A 308 3.82 1.64 -5.04
N VAL A 309 4.98 1.03 -5.17
CA VAL A 309 5.63 0.83 -6.47
C VAL A 309 4.81 -0.11 -7.34
N GLY A 310 4.31 -1.22 -6.80
CA GLY A 310 3.45 -2.13 -7.55
C GLY A 310 2.18 -1.47 -8.09
N LYS A 311 1.57 -0.58 -7.31
CA LYS A 311 0.42 0.24 -7.71
C LYS A 311 0.81 1.23 -8.81
N ALA A 312 1.98 1.85 -8.73
CA ALA A 312 2.48 2.79 -9.74
C ALA A 312 2.80 2.14 -11.08
N VAL A 313 3.33 0.91 -11.09
CA VAL A 313 3.65 0.16 -12.31
C VAL A 313 2.46 -0.65 -12.87
N GLY A 314 1.36 -0.76 -12.11
CA GLY A 314 0.06 -1.20 -12.62
C GLY A 314 -0.38 -2.62 -12.27
N ASN A 315 0.21 -3.26 -11.25
CA ASN A 315 -0.22 -4.60 -10.80
C ASN A 315 0.21 -4.89 -9.35
N SER A 316 -0.50 -4.33 -8.38
CA SER A 316 -0.27 -4.71 -6.97
C SER A 316 -1.02 -6.01 -6.61
N HIS A 317 -0.59 -6.67 -5.54
CA HIS A 317 -1.26 -7.83 -4.95
C HIS A 317 -0.74 -8.06 -3.53
N SER A 318 -1.45 -8.86 -2.73
CA SER A 318 -1.18 -9.14 -1.31
C SER A 318 0.24 -9.65 -1.03
N GLY A 319 0.88 -10.30 -2.00
CA GLY A 319 2.28 -10.73 -1.90
C GLY A 319 3.25 -9.57 -1.67
N LEU A 320 2.95 -8.38 -2.19
CA LEU A 320 3.74 -7.17 -1.94
C LEU A 320 3.62 -6.69 -0.47
N LEU A 321 2.49 -6.94 0.19
CA LEU A 321 2.30 -6.65 1.61
C LEU A 321 3.15 -7.60 2.48
N ASP A 322 3.27 -8.87 2.08
CA ASP A 322 4.14 -9.85 2.74
C ASP A 322 5.62 -9.50 2.57
N ILE A 323 6.03 -9.08 1.38
CA ILE A 323 7.38 -8.58 1.13
C ILE A 323 7.67 -7.33 1.98
N GLY A 324 6.73 -6.39 2.01
CA GLY A 324 6.81 -5.19 2.84
C GLY A 324 6.98 -5.50 4.33
N ALA A 325 6.18 -6.43 4.85
CA ALA A 325 6.28 -6.90 6.23
C ALA A 325 7.65 -7.54 6.53
N ALA A 326 8.14 -8.40 5.63
CA ALA A 326 9.46 -9.02 5.78
C ALA A 326 10.60 -7.99 5.79
N ILE A 327 10.57 -7.00 4.91
CA ILE A 327 11.57 -5.92 4.87
C ILE A 327 11.50 -5.07 6.15
N GLU A 328 10.31 -4.76 6.66
CA GLU A 328 10.18 -4.00 7.91
C GLU A 328 10.66 -4.81 9.12
N ILE A 329 10.46 -6.13 9.14
CA ILE A 329 11.04 -7.00 10.17
C ILE A 329 12.57 -6.98 10.10
N VAL A 330 13.15 -7.07 8.89
CA VAL A 330 14.60 -6.91 8.69
C VAL A 330 15.06 -5.54 9.16
N HIS A 331 14.35 -4.46 8.83
CA HIS A 331 14.70 -3.12 9.28
C HIS A 331 14.68 -2.99 10.81
N ASN A 332 13.69 -3.57 11.50
CA ASN A 332 13.68 -3.53 12.95
C ASN A 332 14.77 -4.43 13.55
N PHE A 333 15.12 -5.56 12.92
CA PHE A 333 16.31 -6.35 13.29
C PHE A 333 17.58 -5.48 13.25
N THR A 334 17.79 -4.73 12.16
CA THR A 334 18.99 -3.89 12.03
C THR A 334 19.01 -2.82 13.10
N LEU A 335 17.88 -2.23 13.46
CA LEU A 335 17.80 -1.25 14.56
C LEU A 335 18.14 -1.86 15.93
N VAL A 336 17.64 -3.06 16.24
CA VAL A 336 17.97 -3.74 17.51
C VAL A 336 19.46 -3.99 17.64
N HIS A 337 20.13 -4.39 16.56
CA HIS A 337 21.57 -4.65 16.57
C HIS A 337 22.40 -3.36 16.50
N ASP A 338 21.95 -2.35 15.74
CA ASP A 338 22.56 -1.01 15.67
C ASP A 338 22.57 -0.35 17.07
N ASP A 339 21.45 -0.39 17.80
CA ASP A 339 21.37 0.12 19.18
C ASP A 339 22.41 -0.52 20.11
N ILE A 340 22.72 -1.81 19.91
CA ILE A 340 23.74 -2.52 20.70
C ILE A 340 25.15 -2.08 20.31
N MET A 341 25.39 -1.85 19.02
CA MET A 341 26.71 -1.46 18.49
C MET A 341 27.07 -0.03 18.90
N ASP A 342 26.07 0.86 18.89
CA ASP A 342 26.22 2.29 19.19
C ASP A 342 26.08 2.61 20.69
N ASP A 343 25.75 1.62 21.54
CA ASP A 343 25.47 1.78 22.98
C ASP A 343 24.33 2.80 23.26
N ASP A 344 23.30 2.78 22.38
CA ASP A 344 22.16 3.70 22.44
C ASP A 344 21.16 3.29 23.55
N ASP A 345 20.96 4.15 24.57
CA ASP A 345 20.03 3.85 25.67
C ASP A 345 18.55 3.87 25.25
N THR A 346 18.20 4.63 24.22
CA THR A 346 16.79 4.91 23.84
C THR A 346 16.55 4.92 22.34
N ARG A 347 15.35 4.47 21.93
CA ARG A 347 14.89 4.48 20.54
C ARG A 347 13.40 4.77 20.48
N ARG A 348 12.99 5.74 19.64
CA ARG A 348 11.58 6.18 19.48
C ARG A 348 10.89 6.57 20.79
N GLY A 349 11.63 7.15 21.73
CA GLY A 349 11.11 7.53 23.05
C GLY A 349 10.90 6.36 24.02
N LEU A 350 11.32 5.15 23.65
CA LEU A 350 11.35 3.96 24.51
C LEU A 350 12.80 3.62 24.87
N ASN A 351 13.01 2.81 25.92
CA ASN A 351 14.30 2.16 26.17
C ASN A 351 14.71 1.33 24.95
N ALA A 352 15.99 1.30 24.60
CA ALA A 352 16.48 0.35 23.61
C ALA A 352 16.26 -1.10 24.08
N VAL A 353 16.17 -2.04 23.15
CA VAL A 353 15.81 -3.43 23.48
C VAL A 353 16.84 -4.08 24.42
N HIS A 354 18.13 -3.74 24.28
CA HIS A 354 19.19 -4.27 25.13
C HIS A 354 19.16 -3.69 26.55
N ILE A 355 18.64 -2.47 26.74
CA ILE A 355 18.37 -1.87 28.05
C ILE A 355 17.18 -2.54 28.72
N GLU A 356 16.06 -2.67 27.99
CA GLU A 356 14.81 -3.20 28.54
C GLU A 356 14.88 -4.71 28.84
N TYR A 357 15.43 -5.49 27.91
CA TYR A 357 15.41 -6.95 27.95
C TYR A 357 16.78 -7.59 28.21
N GLY A 358 17.85 -6.79 28.29
CA GLY A 358 19.22 -7.24 28.46
C GLY A 358 19.88 -7.67 27.15
N LEU A 359 21.19 -7.44 27.05
CA LEU A 359 22.00 -7.70 25.86
C LEU A 359 21.80 -9.10 25.23
N PRO A 360 21.83 -10.23 25.98
CA PRO A 360 21.62 -11.54 25.36
C PRO A 360 20.23 -11.72 24.74
N THR A 361 19.20 -11.08 25.30
CA THR A 361 17.85 -11.14 24.73
C THR A 361 17.76 -10.32 23.46
N ALA A 362 18.37 -9.15 23.43
CA ALA A 362 18.36 -8.27 22.27
C ALA A 362 19.08 -8.87 21.06
N ILE A 363 20.24 -9.52 21.28
CA ILE A 363 20.94 -10.28 20.23
C ILE A 363 20.01 -11.36 19.64
N ASN A 364 19.44 -12.21 20.50
CA ASN A 364 18.53 -13.27 20.07
C ASN A 364 17.25 -12.73 19.40
N ALA A 365 16.76 -11.57 19.81
CA ALA A 365 15.60 -10.93 19.19
C ALA A 365 15.92 -10.55 17.74
N GLY A 366 17.05 -9.86 17.49
CA GLY A 366 17.46 -9.54 16.13
C GLY A 366 17.69 -10.78 15.25
N ASP A 367 18.35 -11.81 15.78
CA ASP A 367 18.59 -13.07 15.05
C ASP A 367 17.27 -13.77 14.67
N ALA A 368 16.32 -13.83 15.62
CA ALA A 368 15.01 -14.42 15.38
C ALA A 368 14.19 -13.61 14.37
N MET A 369 14.21 -12.27 14.45
CA MET A 369 13.53 -11.40 13.50
C MET A 369 14.04 -11.61 12.07
N LEU A 370 15.36 -11.69 11.89
CA LEU A 370 15.95 -11.99 10.58
C LEU A 370 15.44 -13.33 10.03
N ALA A 371 15.40 -14.39 10.84
CA ALA A 371 14.89 -15.69 10.42
C ALA A 371 13.39 -15.65 10.08
N ILE A 372 12.58 -15.00 10.91
CA ILE A 372 11.12 -14.86 10.74
C ILE A 372 10.79 -14.09 9.46
N ALA A 373 11.58 -13.07 9.11
CA ALA A 373 11.38 -12.33 7.85
C ALA A 373 11.46 -13.27 6.63
N PHE A 374 12.46 -14.17 6.59
CA PHE A 374 12.59 -15.14 5.50
C PHE A 374 11.53 -16.25 5.55
N GLU A 375 11.16 -16.71 6.75
CA GLU A 375 10.05 -17.66 6.93
C GLU A 375 8.75 -17.10 6.34
N ARG A 376 8.45 -15.82 6.61
CA ARG A 376 7.26 -15.14 6.10
C ARG A 376 7.23 -15.09 4.58
N LEU A 377 8.35 -14.75 3.94
CA LEU A 377 8.44 -14.68 2.47
C LEU A 377 8.17 -16.02 1.82
N VAL A 378 8.72 -17.11 2.38
CA VAL A 378 8.54 -18.46 1.82
C VAL A 378 7.09 -18.94 2.03
N GLY A 379 6.42 -18.51 3.09
CA GLY A 379 5.03 -18.83 3.39
C GLY A 379 3.99 -17.89 2.75
N ALA A 380 4.41 -16.85 2.02
CA ALA A 380 3.51 -15.84 1.47
C ALA A 380 2.63 -16.43 0.35
N LYS A 381 1.32 -16.53 0.58
CA LYS A 381 0.37 -17.10 -0.37
C LYS A 381 0.23 -16.28 -1.65
N GLY A 382 0.44 -14.96 -1.57
CA GLY A 382 0.36 -14.05 -2.70
C GLY A 382 1.60 -14.07 -3.60
N LEU A 383 2.61 -14.90 -3.32
CA LEU A 383 3.79 -15.07 -4.16
C LEU A 383 3.75 -16.42 -4.88
N GLU A 384 4.05 -16.41 -6.18
CA GLU A 384 4.19 -17.65 -6.91
C GLU A 384 5.48 -18.38 -6.52
N HIS A 385 5.42 -19.72 -6.47
CA HIS A 385 6.57 -20.54 -6.10
C HIS A 385 7.83 -20.29 -6.94
N LYS A 386 7.66 -19.91 -8.22
CA LYS A 386 8.76 -19.62 -9.14
C LYS A 386 9.55 -18.36 -8.73
N ASP A 387 8.91 -17.43 -8.05
CA ASP A 387 9.47 -16.11 -7.70
C ASP A 387 10.14 -16.10 -6.32
N VAL A 388 9.73 -17.00 -5.41
CA VAL A 388 10.23 -17.08 -4.03
C VAL A 388 11.76 -17.16 -3.98
N GLY A 389 12.39 -18.01 -4.80
CA GLY A 389 13.85 -18.19 -4.78
C GLY A 389 14.61 -16.93 -5.15
N ALA A 390 14.16 -16.20 -6.17
CA ALA A 390 14.75 -14.94 -6.59
C ALA A 390 14.53 -13.84 -5.55
N MET A 391 13.34 -13.79 -4.94
CA MET A 391 12.99 -12.86 -3.87
C MET A 391 13.90 -13.04 -2.65
N VAL A 392 14.01 -14.27 -2.14
CA VAL A 392 14.87 -14.60 -0.99
C VAL A 392 16.31 -14.24 -1.27
N ASN A 393 16.83 -14.56 -2.46
CA ASN A 393 18.20 -14.20 -2.83
C ASN A 393 18.40 -12.67 -2.84
N ARG A 394 17.43 -11.92 -3.36
CA ARG A 394 17.52 -10.46 -3.42
C ARG A 394 17.48 -9.80 -2.05
N LEU A 395 16.60 -10.25 -1.16
CA LEU A 395 16.55 -9.74 0.21
C LEU A 395 17.78 -10.15 1.02
N ALA A 396 18.32 -11.36 0.81
CA ALA A 396 19.58 -11.76 1.42
C ALA A 396 20.77 -10.91 0.93
N TRP A 397 20.80 -10.55 -0.36
CA TRP A 397 21.78 -9.60 -0.89
C TRP A 397 21.65 -8.24 -0.20
N MET A 398 20.42 -7.73 -0.03
CA MET A 398 20.15 -6.46 0.65
C MET A 398 20.64 -6.50 2.09
N VAL A 399 20.30 -7.55 2.86
CA VAL A 399 20.76 -7.72 4.25
C VAL A 399 22.29 -7.67 4.32
N ARG A 400 22.98 -8.40 3.43
CA ARG A 400 24.44 -8.38 3.38
C ARG A 400 25.00 -6.98 3.10
N ARG A 401 24.43 -6.24 2.13
CA ARG A 401 24.83 -4.86 1.83
C ARG A 401 24.62 -3.91 3.01
N VAL A 402 23.52 -4.10 3.75
CA VAL A 402 23.26 -3.33 4.99
C VAL A 402 24.30 -3.63 6.05
N SER A 403 24.64 -4.89 6.28
CA SER A 403 25.72 -5.26 7.21
C SER A 403 27.08 -4.73 6.78
N GLU A 404 27.41 -4.75 5.48
CA GLU A 404 28.64 -4.16 4.94
C GLU A 404 28.68 -2.63 5.18
N GLY A 405 27.57 -1.92 4.93
CA GLY A 405 27.46 -0.49 5.19
C GLY A 405 27.59 -0.14 6.67
N GLN A 406 26.95 -0.91 7.55
CA GLN A 406 27.07 -0.73 9.00
C GLN A 406 28.50 -0.94 9.48
N GLN A 407 29.18 -1.97 8.98
CA GLN A 407 30.57 -2.22 9.32
C GLN A 407 31.49 -1.06 8.89
N LEU A 408 31.26 -0.49 7.70
CA LEU A 408 32.00 0.69 7.24
C LEU A 408 31.76 1.90 8.14
N ASP A 409 30.53 2.13 8.60
CA ASP A 409 30.21 3.25 9.49
C ASP A 409 31.00 3.16 10.80
N ILE A 410 31.02 1.97 11.42
CA ILE A 410 31.81 1.68 12.63
C ILE A 410 33.30 1.91 12.38
N GLU A 411 33.84 1.41 11.26
CA GLU A 411 35.27 1.57 10.94
C GLU A 411 35.67 3.03 10.65
N PHE A 412 34.72 3.88 10.23
CA PHE A 412 34.99 5.27 9.89
C PHE A 412 35.19 6.17 11.11
N GLU A 413 34.69 5.78 12.28
CA GLU A 413 34.86 6.53 13.53
C GLU A 413 36.35 6.64 13.91
N ASP A 414 37.12 5.56 13.73
CA ASP A 414 38.55 5.51 14.03
C ASP A 414 39.46 5.84 12.83
N ARG A 415 38.89 5.95 11.62
CA ARG A 415 39.68 6.16 10.40
C ARG A 415 40.07 7.63 10.24
N ILE A 416 41.37 7.86 10.06
CA ILE A 416 41.94 9.22 9.91
C ILE A 416 41.44 9.92 8.64
N ALA A 417 41.33 9.19 7.53
CA ALA A 417 40.93 9.73 6.24
C ALA A 417 39.83 8.86 5.61
N VAL A 418 38.66 9.46 5.46
CA VAL A 418 37.50 8.92 4.75
C VAL A 418 37.26 9.81 3.53
N SER A 419 37.24 9.20 2.35
CA SER A 419 36.94 9.91 1.10
C SER A 419 35.44 10.07 0.89
N GLU A 420 35.04 10.97 0.01
CA GLU A 420 33.63 11.10 -0.37
C GLU A 420 33.08 9.81 -0.99
N SER A 421 33.88 9.07 -1.77
CA SER A 421 33.48 7.76 -2.30
C SER A 421 33.28 6.72 -1.21
N ASP A 422 34.14 6.69 -0.19
CA ASP A 422 33.98 5.79 0.95
C ASP A 422 32.66 6.09 1.70
N TYR A 423 32.35 7.37 1.90
CA TYR A 423 31.08 7.80 2.51
C TYR A 423 29.86 7.36 1.69
N PHE A 424 29.88 7.59 0.37
CA PHE A 424 28.77 7.17 -0.50
C PHE A 424 28.58 5.64 -0.51
N GLU A 425 29.66 4.87 -0.49
CA GLU A 425 29.58 3.40 -0.37
C GLU A 425 28.93 2.98 0.95
N MET A 426 29.29 3.65 2.05
CA MET A 426 28.72 3.40 3.38
C MET A 426 27.22 3.72 3.41
N ILE A 427 26.80 4.94 3.02
CA ILE A 427 25.38 5.32 3.10
C ILE A 427 24.52 4.59 2.08
N GLU A 428 25.11 4.19 0.94
CA GLU A 428 24.46 3.27 0.01
C GLU A 428 24.12 1.96 0.72
N GLY A 429 25.13 1.31 1.32
CA GLY A 429 24.98 0.04 2.01
C GLY A 429 24.06 0.14 3.22
N LYS A 430 24.29 1.08 4.13
CA LYS A 430 23.57 1.20 5.41
C LYS A 430 22.09 1.54 5.20
N THR A 431 21.79 2.40 4.23
CA THR A 431 20.45 2.99 4.10
C THR A 431 19.83 2.79 2.71
N ALA A 432 20.53 3.16 1.64
CA ALA A 432 19.90 3.31 0.33
C ALA A 432 19.56 1.98 -0.37
N VAL A 433 20.35 0.92 -0.17
CA VAL A 433 20.07 -0.40 -0.75
C VAL A 433 18.73 -0.98 -0.30
N MET A 434 18.23 -0.61 0.88
CA MET A 434 16.92 -1.07 1.34
C MET A 434 15.79 -0.40 0.54
N PHE A 435 15.88 0.91 0.30
CA PHE A 435 14.94 1.63 -0.57
C PHE A 435 15.01 1.12 -2.02
N LEU A 436 16.22 0.93 -2.55
CA LEU A 436 16.45 0.31 -3.85
C LEU A 436 15.74 -1.05 -3.92
N THR A 437 15.97 -1.91 -2.93
CA THR A 437 15.40 -3.25 -2.90
C THR A 437 13.88 -3.20 -2.83
N CYS A 438 13.28 -2.38 -1.96
CA CYS A 438 11.83 -2.20 -1.89
C CYS A 438 11.22 -1.82 -3.25
N ALA A 439 11.85 -0.88 -3.97
CA ALA A 439 11.34 -0.42 -5.24
C ALA A 439 11.52 -1.45 -6.37
N GLU A 440 12.71 -2.07 -6.45
CA GLU A 440 12.99 -3.09 -7.45
C GLU A 440 12.10 -4.31 -7.28
N VAL A 441 11.93 -4.82 -6.05
CA VAL A 441 11.09 -6.00 -5.80
C VAL A 441 9.62 -5.70 -6.02
N GLY A 442 9.16 -4.49 -5.67
CA GLY A 442 7.81 -4.03 -5.98
C GLY A 442 7.54 -4.07 -7.48
N ALA A 443 8.41 -3.45 -8.28
CA ALA A 443 8.27 -3.44 -9.73
C ALA A 443 8.34 -4.85 -10.34
N ARG A 444 9.28 -5.67 -9.87
CA ARG A 444 9.51 -7.03 -10.39
C ARG A 444 8.32 -7.95 -10.12
N MET A 445 7.77 -7.94 -8.91
CA MET A 445 6.64 -8.80 -8.54
C MET A 445 5.33 -8.36 -9.19
N SER A 446 5.23 -7.08 -9.55
CA SER A 446 4.14 -6.56 -10.38
C SER A 446 4.28 -6.92 -11.86
N GLY A 447 5.29 -7.67 -12.28
CA GLY A 447 5.46 -8.10 -13.67
C GLY A 447 5.92 -7.00 -14.62
N ALA A 448 6.53 -5.93 -14.09
CA ALA A 448 7.08 -4.86 -14.91
C ALA A 448 8.24 -5.36 -15.80
N ASP A 449 8.49 -4.66 -16.90
CA ASP A 449 9.62 -4.98 -17.77
C ASP A 449 10.98 -4.62 -17.14
N ALA A 450 12.06 -5.13 -17.73
CA ALA A 450 13.41 -4.93 -17.20
C ALA A 450 13.82 -3.44 -17.11
N ALA A 451 13.33 -2.61 -18.03
CA ALA A 451 13.63 -1.17 -18.03
C ALA A 451 12.93 -0.46 -16.87
N THR A 452 11.66 -0.79 -16.63
CA THR A 452 10.86 -0.27 -15.51
C THR A 452 11.41 -0.75 -14.17
N ILE A 453 11.82 -2.01 -14.06
CA ILE A 453 12.47 -2.56 -12.86
C ILE A 453 13.75 -1.78 -12.54
N GLN A 454 14.62 -1.57 -13.54
CA GLN A 454 15.86 -0.82 -13.34
C GLN A 454 15.58 0.65 -12.98
N CYS A 455 14.62 1.28 -13.65
CA CYS A 455 14.17 2.64 -13.34
C CYS A 455 13.71 2.76 -11.88
N MET A 456 12.93 1.79 -11.37
CA MET A 456 12.48 1.78 -9.98
C MET A 456 13.62 1.49 -8.99
N ALA A 457 14.58 0.64 -9.35
CA ALA A 457 15.79 0.45 -8.56
C ALA A 457 16.60 1.76 -8.44
N ASP A 458 16.80 2.46 -9.56
CA ASP A 458 17.53 3.74 -9.60
C ASP A 458 16.80 4.83 -8.82
N TRP A 459 15.47 4.88 -8.91
CA TRP A 459 14.62 5.76 -8.10
C TRP A 459 14.79 5.46 -6.61
N GLY A 460 14.63 4.20 -6.20
CA GLY A 460 14.76 3.79 -4.79
C GLY A 460 16.15 4.10 -4.22
N LEU A 461 17.20 3.87 -5.01
CA LEU A 461 18.58 4.23 -4.64
C LEU A 461 18.72 5.74 -4.44
N ALA A 462 18.23 6.55 -5.38
CA ALA A 462 18.31 8.00 -5.31
C ALA A 462 17.53 8.56 -4.10
N VAL A 463 16.32 8.05 -3.85
CA VAL A 463 15.53 8.41 -2.65
C VAL A 463 16.27 8.04 -1.38
N GLY A 464 16.88 6.84 -1.31
CA GLY A 464 17.62 6.40 -0.13
C GLY A 464 18.88 7.21 0.16
N LEU A 465 19.62 7.61 -0.88
CA LEU A 465 20.79 8.50 -0.75
C LEU A 465 20.38 9.91 -0.33
N CYS A 466 19.33 10.46 -0.96
CA CYS A 466 18.76 11.74 -0.55
C CYS A 466 18.26 11.69 0.90
N PHE A 467 17.63 10.60 1.32
CA PHE A 467 17.14 10.40 2.69
C PHE A 467 18.29 10.55 3.69
N GLN A 468 19.41 9.83 3.48
CA GLN A 468 20.53 9.84 4.42
C GLN A 468 21.27 11.18 4.43
N LEU A 469 21.53 11.79 3.26
CA LEU A 469 22.16 13.11 3.18
C LEU A 469 21.35 14.18 3.91
N MET A 470 20.02 14.10 3.83
CA MET A 470 19.12 14.99 4.54
C MET A 470 19.06 14.71 6.05
N ASP A 471 19.20 13.44 6.49
CA ASP A 471 19.31 13.11 7.92
C ASP A 471 20.60 13.71 8.52
N ASP A 472 21.72 13.58 7.83
CA ASP A 472 22.99 14.20 8.23
C ASP A 472 22.85 15.74 8.32
N LEU A 473 22.16 16.37 7.37
CA LEU A 473 21.89 17.82 7.39
C LEU A 473 20.98 18.24 8.55
N ILE A 474 19.97 17.43 8.88
CA ILE A 474 19.03 17.68 9.99
C ILE A 474 19.80 17.71 11.33
N ASP A 475 20.78 16.84 11.53
CA ASP A 475 21.60 16.81 12.74
C ASP A 475 22.37 18.12 12.99
N VAL A 476 22.73 18.82 11.92
CA VAL A 476 23.49 20.08 11.95
C VAL A 476 22.59 21.31 11.99
N LEU A 477 21.40 21.26 11.38
CA LEU A 477 20.56 22.44 11.14
C LEU A 477 19.40 22.61 12.12
N SER A 478 18.92 21.53 12.72
CA SER A 478 17.76 21.58 13.61
C SER A 478 18.16 21.97 15.02
N ASP A 479 17.23 22.59 15.76
CA ASP A 479 17.42 22.82 17.19
C ASP A 479 17.24 21.51 17.98
N SER A 480 17.84 21.46 19.16
CA SER A 480 17.84 20.28 20.05
C SER A 480 16.42 19.85 20.45
N ASP A 481 15.50 20.81 20.54
CA ASP A 481 14.10 20.58 20.91
C ASP A 481 13.33 19.84 19.80
N THR A 482 13.68 20.09 18.52
CA THR A 482 13.08 19.41 17.36
C THR A 482 13.70 18.04 17.09
N LEU A 483 15.00 17.86 17.38
CA LEU A 483 15.74 16.61 17.15
C LEU A 483 15.47 15.52 18.19
N GLY A 484 15.07 15.89 19.41
CA GLY A 484 14.97 14.95 20.54
C GLY A 484 16.32 14.44 21.06
N LYS A 485 17.43 14.88 20.45
CA LYS A 485 18.83 14.71 20.88
C LYS A 485 19.55 16.06 20.72
N PRO A 486 20.66 16.31 21.44
CA PRO A 486 21.44 17.54 21.27
C PRO A 486 21.92 17.68 19.81
N ALA A 487 21.70 18.84 19.19
CA ALA A 487 22.18 19.13 17.84
C ALA A 487 23.71 19.00 17.77
N GLY A 488 24.22 18.41 16.67
CA GLY A 488 25.66 18.17 16.49
C GLY A 488 26.22 17.01 17.31
N SER A 489 25.39 16.06 17.76
CA SER A 489 25.86 14.83 18.41
C SER A 489 26.83 14.06 17.53
N ASP A 490 26.54 14.00 16.22
CA ASP A 490 27.32 13.21 15.27
C ASP A 490 28.72 13.83 15.10
N LEU A 491 28.79 15.16 15.13
CA LEU A 491 30.06 15.88 15.13
C LEU A 491 30.88 15.59 16.38
N ALA A 492 30.26 15.62 17.56
CA ALA A 492 30.95 15.33 18.83
C ALA A 492 31.45 13.87 18.87
N GLN A 493 30.65 12.92 18.40
CA GLN A 493 31.02 11.50 18.29
C GLN A 493 32.11 11.24 17.23
N GLY A 494 32.37 12.20 16.33
CA GLY A 494 33.41 12.05 15.31
C GLY A 494 32.93 11.42 14.00
N LYS A 495 31.61 11.29 13.81
CA LYS A 495 31.03 10.70 12.61
C LYS A 495 31.50 11.43 11.35
N ARG A 496 31.92 10.66 10.35
CA ARG A 496 32.50 11.15 9.10
C ARG A 496 31.41 11.47 8.08
N THR A 497 30.52 12.39 8.42
CA THR A 497 29.46 12.83 7.50
C THR A 497 30.05 13.56 6.28
N LEU A 498 29.27 13.69 5.21
CA LEU A 498 29.72 14.38 3.99
C LEU A 498 30.20 15.81 4.28
N MET A 499 29.56 16.52 5.21
CA MET A 499 29.94 17.87 5.60
C MET A 499 31.32 17.93 6.25
N VAL A 500 31.62 16.95 7.14
CA VAL A 500 32.92 16.82 7.79
C VAL A 500 33.99 16.45 6.78
N ILE A 501 33.73 15.49 5.90
CA ILE A 501 34.68 15.07 4.84
C ILE A 501 35.00 16.25 3.92
N HIS A 502 33.97 16.97 3.46
CA HIS A 502 34.15 18.16 2.64
C HIS A 502 34.97 19.23 3.38
N ALA A 503 34.66 19.52 4.64
CA ALA A 503 35.38 20.52 5.43
C ALA A 503 36.86 20.16 5.61
N LEU A 504 37.17 18.90 5.92
CA LEU A 504 38.53 18.41 6.11
C LEU A 504 39.36 18.40 4.82
N SER A 505 38.71 18.44 3.65
CA SER A 505 39.38 18.59 2.35
C SER A 505 39.75 20.03 1.99
N GLN A 506 39.25 21.02 2.75
CA GLN A 506 39.51 22.43 2.51
C GLN A 506 40.89 22.86 3.05
N PRO A 507 41.46 23.97 2.55
CA PRO A 507 42.69 24.54 3.10
C PRO A 507 42.56 24.86 4.60
N GLU A 508 43.69 24.79 5.33
CA GLU A 508 43.72 25.16 6.75
C GLU A 508 43.21 26.58 6.99
N SER A 509 42.25 26.70 7.91
CA SER A 509 41.65 27.98 8.31
C SER A 509 41.34 27.98 9.81
N PRO A 510 41.11 29.15 10.44
CA PRO A 510 40.63 29.21 11.83
C PRO A 510 39.36 28.38 12.06
N GLU A 511 38.42 28.43 11.12
CA GLU A 511 37.16 27.67 11.17
C GLU A 511 37.43 26.16 11.09
N LEU A 512 38.35 25.73 10.23
CA LEU A 512 38.72 24.31 10.17
C LEU A 512 39.37 23.83 11.48
N ASN A 513 40.14 24.68 12.15
CA ASN A 513 40.69 24.38 13.47
C ASN A 513 39.60 24.29 14.54
N ASP A 514 38.59 25.16 14.49
CA ASP A 514 37.43 25.08 15.39
C ASP A 514 36.68 23.76 15.20
N LEU A 515 36.45 23.34 13.95
CA LEU A 515 35.85 22.03 13.65
C LEU A 515 36.68 20.86 14.19
N LYS A 516 37.98 20.84 13.89
CA LYS A 516 38.91 19.80 14.38
C LYS A 516 38.99 19.76 15.91
N SER A 517 38.74 20.89 16.58
CA SER A 517 38.77 20.97 18.03
C SER A 517 37.61 20.25 18.71
N VAL A 518 36.51 19.98 18.01
CA VAL A 518 35.33 19.29 18.56
C VAL A 518 35.13 17.89 18.02
N LEU A 519 35.59 17.61 16.79
CA LEU A 519 35.42 16.33 16.13
C LEU A 519 36.00 15.16 16.95
N GLY A 520 35.14 14.22 17.36
CA GLY A 520 35.54 13.02 18.11
C GLY A 520 35.83 13.26 19.60
N LYS A 521 35.39 14.39 20.17
CA LYS A 521 35.50 14.64 21.63
C LYS A 521 34.50 13.82 22.47
N GLY A 522 33.47 13.25 21.87
CA GLY A 522 32.38 12.55 22.55
C GLY A 522 31.75 13.41 23.65
N GLU A 523 31.48 12.80 24.80
CA GLU A 523 30.90 13.47 25.98
C GLU A 523 31.74 14.62 26.56
N SER A 524 33.03 14.72 26.19
CA SER A 524 33.89 15.82 26.64
C SER A 524 33.68 17.13 25.89
N ALA A 525 32.91 17.11 24.79
CA ALA A 525 32.57 18.29 24.02
C ALA A 525 31.56 19.17 24.78
N THR A 526 31.93 20.43 25.02
CA THR A 526 30.99 21.42 25.55
C THR A 526 30.04 21.91 24.45
N GLN A 527 28.80 22.29 24.80
CA GLN A 527 27.85 22.83 23.82
C GLN A 527 28.44 24.02 23.02
N ALA A 528 29.20 24.90 23.68
CA ALA A 528 29.84 26.02 23.00
C ALA A 528 30.94 25.60 22.01
N GLU A 529 31.60 24.45 22.21
CA GLU A 529 32.53 23.88 21.22
C GLU A 529 31.78 23.27 20.03
N ILE A 530 30.67 22.58 20.30
CA ILE A 530 29.78 22.03 19.27
C ILE A 530 29.25 23.17 18.40
N ASP A 531 28.69 24.23 18.99
CA ASP A 531 28.16 25.38 18.27
C ASP A 531 29.21 26.05 17.37
N ARG A 532 30.47 26.13 17.82
CA ARG A 532 31.59 26.64 16.99
C ARG A 532 31.92 25.70 15.83
N GLY A 533 31.93 24.39 16.06
CA GLY A 533 32.12 23.40 15.01
C GLY A 533 31.02 23.44 13.95
N LEU A 534 29.75 23.55 14.36
CA LEU A 534 28.62 23.69 13.46
C LEU A 534 28.69 25.01 12.67
N ALA A 535 29.06 26.12 13.32
CA ALA A 535 29.28 27.40 12.65
C ALA A 535 30.44 27.33 11.64
N ALA A 536 31.50 26.56 11.95
CA ALA A 536 32.60 26.32 11.03
C ALA A 536 32.15 25.53 9.79
N LEU A 537 31.37 24.45 9.94
CA LEU A 537 30.81 23.70 8.80
C LEU A 537 30.02 24.62 7.85
N LYS A 538 29.24 25.55 8.42
CA LYS A 538 28.48 26.54 7.65
C LYS A 538 29.41 27.56 6.96
N SER A 539 30.37 28.13 7.67
CA SER A 539 31.30 29.14 7.15
C SER A 539 32.17 28.59 6.01
N ILE A 540 32.59 27.33 6.12
CA ILE A 540 33.37 26.61 5.11
C ILE A 540 32.53 26.29 3.85
N GLY A 541 31.20 26.35 3.93
CA GLY A 541 30.28 26.00 2.84
C GLY A 541 29.97 24.50 2.76
N SER A 542 30.37 23.70 3.76
CA SER A 542 30.10 22.25 3.77
C SER A 542 28.62 21.92 3.89
N VAL A 543 27.86 22.73 4.61
CA VAL A 543 26.39 22.58 4.71
C VAL A 543 25.73 22.76 3.34
N ASP A 544 26.12 23.79 2.60
CA ASP A 544 25.59 24.06 1.26
C ASP A 544 26.02 22.98 0.26
N TYR A 545 27.25 22.47 0.38
CA TYR A 545 27.73 21.34 -0.41
C TYR A 545 26.88 20.08 -0.20
N ALA A 546 26.63 19.68 1.05
CA ALA A 546 25.81 18.51 1.35
C ALA A 546 24.35 18.70 0.89
N ARG A 547 23.79 19.91 1.03
CA ARG A 547 22.45 20.24 0.52
C ARG A 547 22.37 20.10 -1.00
N MET A 548 23.33 20.67 -1.73
CA MET A 548 23.41 20.54 -3.18
C MET A 548 23.44 19.06 -3.60
N ARG A 549 24.25 18.24 -2.91
CA ARG A 549 24.31 16.79 -3.18
C ARG A 549 22.98 16.08 -2.90
N ALA A 550 22.26 16.44 -1.84
CA ALA A 550 20.92 15.90 -1.58
C ALA A 550 19.92 16.28 -2.69
N GLU A 551 19.95 17.53 -3.13
CA GLU A 551 19.12 18.06 -4.22
C GLU A 551 19.41 17.36 -5.57
N GLU A 552 20.68 17.02 -5.86
CA GLU A 552 21.05 16.21 -7.04
C GLU A 552 20.34 14.85 -7.05
N TYR A 553 20.33 14.14 -5.91
CA TYR A 553 19.64 12.85 -5.81
C TYR A 553 18.12 12.98 -5.81
N HIS A 554 17.56 14.04 -5.22
CA HIS A 554 16.14 14.36 -5.32
C HIS A 554 15.72 14.58 -6.79
N GLN A 555 16.49 15.36 -7.56
CA GLN A 555 16.24 15.56 -8.98
C GLN A 555 16.39 14.27 -9.79
N LYS A 556 17.39 13.44 -9.48
CA LYS A 556 17.57 12.13 -10.10
C LYS A 556 16.36 11.22 -9.87
N ALA A 557 15.82 11.21 -8.64
CA ALA A 557 14.63 10.43 -8.31
C ALA A 557 13.40 10.89 -9.13
N HIS A 558 13.14 12.20 -9.22
CA HIS A 558 12.05 12.70 -10.08
C HIS A 558 12.24 12.35 -11.55
N SER A 559 13.47 12.44 -12.06
CA SER A 559 13.79 12.08 -13.44
C SER A 559 13.47 10.61 -13.74
N CYS A 560 13.60 9.72 -12.75
CA CYS A 560 13.18 8.32 -12.89
C CYS A 560 11.66 8.21 -12.99
N LEU A 561 10.92 8.92 -12.13
CA LEU A 561 9.45 8.90 -12.16
C LEU A 561 8.86 9.52 -13.44
N ASP A 562 9.57 10.47 -14.07
CA ASP A 562 9.18 11.06 -15.36
C ASP A 562 9.25 10.08 -16.53
N MET A 563 9.94 8.95 -16.38
CA MET A 563 9.99 7.89 -17.41
C MET A 563 8.78 6.95 -17.37
N LEU A 564 7.96 7.00 -16.30
CA LEU A 564 6.80 6.14 -16.17
C LEU A 564 5.52 6.78 -16.74
N PRO A 565 4.56 5.97 -17.23
CA PRO A 565 3.25 6.47 -17.63
C PRO A 565 2.55 7.17 -16.45
N ASN A 566 1.94 8.32 -16.70
CA ASN A 566 1.25 9.04 -15.65
C ASN A 566 0.10 8.21 -15.07
N SER A 567 0.02 8.10 -13.76
CA SER A 567 -1.04 7.38 -13.06
C SER A 567 -1.32 8.04 -11.70
N PRO A 568 -2.52 7.86 -11.12
CA PRO A 568 -2.83 8.40 -9.80
C PRO A 568 -1.84 7.95 -8.74
N ALA A 569 -1.32 6.73 -8.87
CA ALA A 569 -0.39 6.10 -7.93
C ALA A 569 1.02 6.69 -7.96
N LEU A 570 1.45 7.31 -9.07
CA LEU A 570 2.73 8.01 -9.13
C LEU A 570 2.80 9.22 -8.20
N LEU A 571 1.65 9.83 -7.87
CA LEU A 571 1.58 10.95 -6.95
C LEU A 571 2.21 10.60 -5.60
N ALA A 572 1.89 9.43 -5.04
CA ALA A 572 2.48 8.97 -3.78
C ALA A 572 4.01 8.86 -3.83
N LEU A 573 4.57 8.37 -4.95
CA LEU A 573 6.03 8.25 -5.11
C LEU A 573 6.72 9.62 -5.26
N ARG A 574 6.07 10.56 -5.96
CA ARG A 574 6.55 11.95 -6.07
C ARG A 574 6.51 12.66 -4.73
N GLU A 575 5.40 12.56 -4.02
CA GLU A 575 5.26 13.12 -2.67
C GLU A 575 6.26 12.52 -1.68
N LEU A 576 6.55 11.22 -1.78
CA LEU A 576 7.61 10.58 -0.97
C LEU A 576 9.00 11.11 -1.32
N THR A 577 9.25 11.38 -2.59
CA THR A 577 10.52 11.96 -3.06
C THR A 577 10.66 13.39 -2.50
N ASP A 578 9.61 14.20 -2.57
CA ASP A 578 9.59 15.57 -2.04
C ASP A 578 9.62 15.64 -0.51
N TYR A 579 9.05 14.63 0.15
CA TYR A 579 9.01 14.56 1.60
C TYR A 579 10.42 14.66 2.20
N GLN A 580 11.44 14.15 1.51
CA GLN A 580 12.82 14.13 2.02
C GLN A 580 13.38 15.54 2.25
N LEU A 581 13.11 16.47 1.33
CA LEU A 581 13.57 17.87 1.41
C LEU A 581 12.74 18.71 2.38
N LYS A 582 11.43 18.42 2.50
CA LYS A 582 10.51 19.14 3.38
C LYS A 582 10.79 18.95 4.88
N ARG A 583 11.71 18.07 5.26
CA ARG A 583 12.08 17.82 6.66
C ARG A 583 12.90 18.95 7.29
N ILE A 584 13.47 19.84 6.47
CA ILE A 584 14.28 20.99 6.92
C ILE A 584 13.55 22.33 6.69
N SER A 585 12.40 22.32 5.99
CA SER A 585 11.69 23.53 5.54
C SER A 585 10.67 24.06 6.53
#